data_AF-X0TQR2-F1
#
_entry.id   AF-X0TQR2-F1
#
_cell.length_a   1.000
_cell.length_b   1.000
_cell.length_c   1.000
_cell.angle_alpha   90.00
_cell.angle_beta   90.00
_cell.angle_gamma   90.00
#
_symmetry.space_group_name_H-M   'P 1'
#
loop_
_entity.id
_entity.type
_entity.pdbx_description
1 polymer ?
#
loop_
_entity_poly.entity_id
_entity_poly.type
_entity_poly.pdbx_seq_one_letter_code
_entity_poly.pdbx_strand_id
1 'polypeptide(L)'
;EFPVISEYEIVVKKKGIMDEISLRVEPQEEMGGDSMTELMALITERLKMKTNLRFNIELVKPGQLPRYTLKSKRFKDLRGA
;
A
#
# COMPACT_ATOMS: atom_id res chain seq x y z
N GLU A 1 8.12 -0.63 -12.59
CA GLU A 1 6.83 -0.20 -12.00
C GLU A 1 5.86 -1.38 -11.92
N PHE A 2 4.71 -1.23 -11.27
CA PHE A 2 3.63 -2.23 -11.26
C PHE A 2 2.49 -1.70 -12.14
N PRO A 3 2.36 -2.14 -13.40
CA PRO A 3 1.43 -1.56 -14.37
C PRO A 3 -0.05 -1.82 -14.03
N VAL A 4 -0.31 -2.76 -13.12
CA VAL A 4 -1.65 -3.14 -12.67
C VAL A 4 -2.16 -2.31 -11.49
N ILE A 5 -1.33 -1.44 -10.92
CA ILE A 5 -1.69 -0.58 -9.77
C ILE A 5 -2.11 0.80 -10.29
N SER A 6 -3.35 1.18 -10.03
CA SER A 6 -3.90 2.48 -10.41
C SER A 6 -3.51 3.57 -9.42
N GLU A 7 -3.65 3.30 -8.11
CA GLU A 7 -3.33 4.26 -7.05
C GLU A 7 -2.80 3.53 -5.80
N TYR A 8 -2.05 4.23 -4.95
CA TYR A 8 -1.57 3.68 -3.68
C TYR A 8 -1.48 4.74 -2.59
N GLU A 9 -1.57 4.28 -1.34
CA GLU A 9 -1.46 5.09 -0.14
C GLU A 9 -0.66 4.37 0.95
N ILE A 10 0.35 5.03 1.49
CA ILE A 10 1.14 4.57 2.63
C ILE A 10 0.58 5.22 3.88
N VAL A 11 0.28 4.41 4.88
CA VAL A 11 -0.19 4.84 6.20
C VAL A 11 0.76 4.30 7.25
N VAL A 12 1.38 5.19 8.02
CA VAL A 12 2.23 4.82 9.15
C VAL A 12 1.47 5.09 10.43
N LYS A 13 1.32 4.08 11.27
CA LYS A 13 0.63 4.16 12.56
C LYS A 13 1.57 3.72 13.66
N LYS A 14 1.43 4.31 14.85
CA LYS A 14 2.14 3.85 16.03
C LYS A 14 1.27 2.82 16.76
N LYS A 15 1.80 1.62 16.98
CA LYS A 15 1.13 0.52 17.70
C LYS A 15 1.93 0.20 18.96
N GLY A 16 1.58 0.91 20.04
CA GLY A 16 2.33 0.87 21.29
C GLY A 16 3.73 1.49 21.13
N ILE A 17 4.77 0.67 21.22
CA ILE A 17 6.18 1.08 21.06
C ILE A 17 6.72 0.89 19.64
N MET A 18 5.99 0.18 18.77
CA MET A 18 6.43 -0.14 17.40
C MET A 18 5.67 0.68 16.36
N ASP A 19 6.34 1.01 15.26
CA ASP A 19 5.71 1.60 14.08
C ASP A 19 5.18 0.49 13.15
N GLU A 20 3.93 0.62 12.73
CA GLU A 20 3.28 -0.26 11.76
C GLU A 20 3.07 0.53 10.47
N ILE A 21 3.68 0.03 9.38
CA ILE A 21 3.58 0.64 8.06
C ILE A 21 2.62 -0.19 7.23
N SER A 22 1.54 0.43 6.77
CA SER A 22 0.54 -0.17 5.89
C SER A 22 0.60 0.47 4.51
N LEU A 23 0.65 -0.34 3.45
CA LEU A 23 0.57 0.11 2.06
C LEU A 23 -0.76 -0.37 1.49
N ARG A 24 -1.67 0.57 1.24
CA ARG A 24 -2.95 0.34 0.60
C ARG A 24 -2.77 0.50 -0.90
N VAL A 25 -3.18 -0.50 -1.67
CA VAL A 25 -2.97 -0.58 -3.12
C VAL A 25 -4.30 -0.76 -3.80
N GLU A 26 -4.58 0.10 -4.78
CA GLU A 26 -5.74 0.02 -5.64
C GLU A 26 -5.33 -0.60 -7.00
N PRO A 27 -5.78 -1.82 -7.31
CA PRO A 27 -5.57 -2.40 -8.62
C PRO A 27 -6.44 -1.71 -9.68
N GLN A 28 -5.96 -1.65 -10.92
CA GLN A 28 -6.65 -1.03 -12.04
C GLN A 28 -7.89 -1.83 -12.49
N GLU A 29 -7.81 -3.15 -12.39
CA GLU A 29 -8.88 -4.10 -12.75
C GLU A 29 -9.11 -5.07 -11.59
N GLU A 30 -10.32 -5.64 -11.52
CA GLU A 30 -10.64 -6.73 -10.59
C GLU A 30 -9.88 -7.99 -11.02
N MET A 31 -8.61 -8.08 -10.62
CA MET A 31 -7.81 -9.28 -10.81
C MET A 31 -8.40 -10.43 -9.98
N GLY A 32 -8.30 -11.66 -10.49
CA GLY A 32 -8.68 -12.84 -9.71
C GLY A 32 -7.93 -12.88 -8.38
N GLY A 33 -8.57 -13.40 -7.33
CA GLY A 33 -8.01 -13.41 -5.97
C GLY A 33 -6.63 -14.07 -5.84
N ASP A 34 -6.32 -15.01 -6.73
CA ASP A 34 -5.01 -15.68 -6.82
C ASP A 34 -3.91 -14.70 -7.28
N SER A 35 -4.12 -14.03 -8.41
CA SER A 35 -3.19 -13.02 -8.94
C SER A 35 -3.01 -11.82 -8.01
N MET A 36 -4.06 -11.45 -7.26
CA MET A 36 -3.98 -10.42 -6.21
C MET A 36 -3.03 -10.83 -5.09
N THR A 37 -3.09 -12.09 -4.66
CA THR A 37 -2.24 -12.63 -3.60
C THR A 37 -0.78 -12.70 -4.03
N GLU A 38 -0.52 -13.14 -5.26
CA GLU A 38 0.82 -13.14 -5.86
C GLU A 38 1.40 -11.73 -5.95
N LEU A 39 0.60 -10.75 -6.39
CA LEU A 39 1.01 -9.35 -6.44
C LEU A 39 1.38 -8.82 -5.05
N MET A 40 0.57 -9.10 -4.03
CA MET A 40 0.85 -8.73 -2.64
C MET A 40 2.17 -9.30 -2.16
N ALA A 41 2.44 -10.58 -2.44
CA ALA A 41 3.69 -11.23 -2.07
C ALA A 41 4.90 -10.57 -2.76
N LEU A 42 4.81 -10.33 -4.07
CA LEU A 42 5.86 -9.67 -4.86
C LEU A 42 6.17 -8.25 -4.38
N ILE A 43 5.13 -7.46 -4.08
CA ILE A 43 5.27 -6.10 -3.56
C ILE A 43 5.95 -6.14 -2.19
N THR A 44 5.46 -7.00 -1.29
CA THR A 44 6.00 -7.14 0.07
C THR A 44 7.48 -7.52 0.03
N GLU A 45 7.84 -8.50 -0.80
CA GLU A 45 9.22 -8.98 -0.91
C GLU A 45 10.15 -7.88 -1.46
N ARG A 46 9.74 -7.20 -2.55
CA ARG A 46 10.52 -6.08 -3.10
C ARG A 46 10.70 -4.94 -2.11
N LEU A 47 9.65 -4.57 -1.39
CA LEU A 47 9.73 -3.50 -0.38
C LEU A 47 10.63 -3.90 0.77
N LYS A 48 10.48 -5.14 1.27
CA LYS A 48 11.34 -5.68 2.32
C LYS A 48 12.80 -5.69 1.89
N MET A 49 13.12 -6.12 0.67
CA MET A 49 14.50 -6.13 0.17
C MET A 49 15.08 -4.72 0.01
N LYS A 50 14.27 -3.75 -0.44
CA LYS A 50 14.77 -2.39 -0.70
C LYS A 50 14.89 -1.52 0.55
N THR A 51 13.98 -1.66 1.51
CA THR A 51 13.92 -0.76 2.66
C THR A 51 14.22 -1.46 3.98
N ASN A 52 14.30 -2.79 3.99
CA ASN A 52 14.44 -3.62 5.20
C ASN A 52 13.35 -3.34 6.26
N LEU A 53 12.17 -2.91 5.82
CA LEU A 53 11.00 -2.64 6.67
C LEU A 53 9.88 -3.62 6.37
N ARG A 54 9.05 -3.89 7.38
CA ARG A 54 7.83 -4.68 7.23
C ARG A 54 6.69 -3.76 6.77
N PHE A 55 6.12 -4.07 5.61
CA PHE A 55 4.90 -3.43 5.11
C PHE A 55 3.73 -4.40 5.24
N ASN A 56 2.60 -3.90 5.73
CA ASN A 56 1.33 -4.59 5.65
C ASN A 56 0.60 -4.14 4.39
N ILE A 57 0.47 -5.02 3.39
CA ILE A 57 -0.20 -4.66 2.14
C ILE A 57 -1.69 -4.88 2.28
N GLU A 58 -2.50 -3.89 1.93
CA GLU A 58 -3.95 -4.00 1.86
C GLU A 58 -4.43 -3.70 0.45
N LEU A 59 -5.14 -4.65 -0.15
CA LEU A 59 -5.79 -4.43 -1.43
C LEU A 59 -7.16 -3.78 -1.18
N VAL A 60 -7.36 -2.62 -1.78
CA VAL A 60 -8.62 -1.89 -1.72
C VAL A 60 -9.30 -1.95 -3.08
N LYS A 61 -10.63 -1.83 -3.07
CA LYS A 61 -11.41 -1.85 -4.31
C LYS A 61 -11.05 -0.65 -5.21
N PRO A 62 -11.15 -0.81 -6.54
CA PRO A 62 -10.99 0.30 -7.47
C PRO A 62 -11.95 1.46 -7.14
N GLY A 63 -11.43 2.68 -7.07
CA GLY A 63 -12.17 3.89 -6.71
C GLY A 63 -12.34 4.14 -5.21
N GLN A 64 -11.70 3.35 -4.34
CA GLN A 64 -11.79 3.57 -2.89
C GLN A 64 -10.70 4.50 -2.36
N LEU A 65 -9.57 4.64 -3.06
CA LEU A 65 -8.54 5.60 -2.69
C LEU A 65 -8.88 7.01 -3.20
N PRO A 66 -8.66 8.05 -2.38
CA PRO A 66 -8.82 9.43 -2.83
C PRO A 66 -7.82 9.73 -3.94
N ARG A 67 -8.32 9.96 -5.15
CA ARG A 67 -7.51 10.41 -6.29
C ARG A 67 -7.15 11.87 -6.09
N TYR A 68 -5.91 12.12 -5.69
CA TYR A 68 -5.42 13.48 -5.49
C TYR A 68 -5.01 14.06 -6.85
N THR A 69 -5.79 15.01 -7.35
CA THR A 69 -5.51 15.73 -8.61
C THR A 69 -4.34 16.72 -8.52
N LEU A 70 -3.84 17.01 -7.31
CA LEU A 70 -2.71 17.89 -7.01
C LEU A 70 -1.55 17.09 -6.39
N LYS A 71 -0.57 17.74 -5.73
CA LYS A 71 0.56 17.09 -5.02
C LYS A 71 0.05 15.98 -4.09
N SER A 72 0.14 14.73 -4.56
CA SER A 72 -0.51 13.59 -3.93
C SER A 72 0.11 13.33 -2.56
N LYS A 73 -0.65 13.54 -1.49
CA LYS A 73 -0.25 13.13 -0.13
C LYS A 73 -0.47 11.63 0.03
N ARG A 74 0.31 10.84 -0.70
CA ARG A 74 0.29 9.36 -0.63
C ARG A 74 0.88 8.83 0.68
N PHE A 75 1.45 9.69 1.52
CA PHE A 75 2.03 9.32 2.80
C PHE A 75 1.23 9.97 3.93
N LYS A 76 0.53 9.14 4.71
CA LYS A 76 -0.18 9.54 5.91
C LYS A 76 0.60 9.09 7.14
N ASP A 77 1.11 10.06 7.88
CA ASP A 77 1.74 9.82 9.18
C ASP A 77 0.69 9.98 10.28
N LEU A 78 0.43 8.91 11.03
CA LEU A 78 -0.49 8.86 12.16
C LEU A 78 0.26 8.50 13.46
N ARG A 79 1.57 8.74 13.52
CA ARG A 79 2.39 8.41 14.71
C ARG A 79 2.22 9.40 15.86
N GLY A 80 1.71 10.59 15.57
CA GLY A 80 1.47 11.68 16.53
C GLY A 80 -0.01 11.92 16.88
N ALA A 81 -0.91 11.00 16.55
CA ALA A 81 -2.30 11.03 17.00
C ALA A 81 -2.46 10.41 18.40
#